data_AF-A0A8S2MSK7-F1
#
_entry.id   AF-A0A8S2MSK7-F1
#
_cell.length_a   1.000
_cell.length_b   1.000
_cell.length_c   1.000
_cell.angle_alpha   90.00
_cell.angle_beta   90.00
_cell.angle_gamma   90.00
#
_symmetry.space_group_name_H-M   'P 1'
#
loop_
_entity.id
_entity.type
_entity.pdbx_description
1 polymer ?
#
loop_
_entity_poly.entity_id
_entity_poly.type
_entity_poly.pdbx_seq_one_letter_code
_entity_poly.pdbx_strand_id
1 'polypeptide(L)'
;MPQEELKDICCMLQRDGYVHLKNCINMNDINLAVRAINFELGKGISKEDIEKMRINAISFGAEQLRRSKTITNLLHNTCVIKLVEQLYGSENIHLPEYYVQIALRFPQDVDNDTVSYLPWHLDNVQPGGMKGFGLTVGIFLNDTPKPNSGNFTVFPDTNMGK
;
A
#
# COMPACT_ATOMS: atom_id res chain seq x y z
N MET A 1 14.85 6.27 13.98
CA MET A 1 13.68 6.63 14.79
C MET A 1 14.01 6.35 16.25
N PRO A 2 13.98 7.36 17.13
CA PRO A 2 14.11 7.18 18.58
C PRO A 2 12.99 6.30 19.15
N GLN A 3 13.22 5.67 20.30
CA GLN A 3 12.25 4.76 20.93
C GLN A 3 10.94 5.44 21.34
N GLU A 4 11.01 6.68 21.81
CA GLU A 4 9.80 7.44 22.18
C GLU A 4 8.91 7.73 20.96
N GLU A 5 9.51 8.11 19.82
CA GLU A 5 8.77 8.35 18.57
C GLU A 5 8.07 7.07 18.08
N LEU A 6 8.73 5.92 18.20
CA LEU A 6 8.12 4.62 17.86
C LEU A 6 6.92 4.31 18.75
N LYS A 7 7.02 4.55 20.06
CA LYS A 7 5.93 4.33 21.01
C LYS A 7 4.72 5.20 20.69
N ASP A 8 4.94 6.47 20.37
CA ASP A 8 3.88 7.39 19.96
C ASP A 8 3.17 6.91 18.69
N ILE A 9 3.94 6.46 17.68
CA ILE A 9 3.38 5.90 16.45
C ILE A 9 2.53 4.65 16.73
N CYS A 10 2.99 3.77 17.62
CA CYS A 10 2.23 2.60 18.04
C CYS A 10 0.90 2.98 18.70
N CYS A 11 0.89 4.01 19.57
CA CYS A 11 -0.34 4.51 20.19
C CYS A 11 -1.29 5.11 19.15
N MET A 12 -0.78 5.83 18.15
CA MET A 12 -1.61 6.35 17.05
C MET A 12 -2.25 5.23 16.24
N LEU A 13 -1.47 4.20 15.86
CA LEU A 13 -1.98 3.03 15.14
C LEU A 13 -3.07 2.28 15.93
N GLN A 14 -2.90 2.12 17.24
CA GLN A 14 -3.90 1.45 18.09
C GLN A 14 -5.19 2.26 18.21
N ARG A 15 -5.07 3.59 18.31
CA ARG A 15 -6.24 4.49 18.43
C ARG A 15 -6.95 4.61 17.09
N ASP A 16 -6.25 5.13 16.07
CA ASP A 16 -6.84 5.59 14.82
C ASP A 16 -6.97 4.47 13.78
N GLY A 17 -6.26 3.35 13.96
CA GLY A 17 -6.19 2.26 12.97
C GLY A 17 -5.27 2.51 11.79
N TYR A 18 -4.63 3.68 11.72
CA TYR A 18 -3.62 4.01 10.72
C TYR A 18 -2.63 5.06 11.24
N VAL A 19 -1.49 5.20 10.55
CA VAL A 19 -0.55 6.31 10.75
C VAL A 19 0.06 6.69 9.41
N HIS A 20 0.30 8.00 9.22
CA HIS A 20 1.00 8.50 8.04
C HIS A 20 2.43 8.89 8.43
N LEU A 21 3.40 8.13 7.92
CA LEU A 21 4.82 8.42 8.11
C LEU A 21 5.40 9.14 6.90
N LYS A 22 6.01 10.30 7.14
CA LYS A 22 6.63 11.12 6.09
C LYS A 22 8.13 10.84 5.99
N ASN A 23 8.67 10.92 4.79
CA ASN A 23 10.12 10.86 4.53
C ASN A 23 10.80 9.57 5.03
N CYS A 24 10.08 8.45 5.06
CA CYS A 24 10.63 7.17 5.54
C CYS A 24 11.38 6.36 4.47
N ILE A 25 11.34 6.81 3.22
CA ILE A 25 11.89 6.08 2.07
C ILE A 25 12.94 6.96 1.39
N ASN A 26 14.05 6.34 1.00
CA ASN A 26 15.09 7.01 0.23
C ASN A 26 14.57 7.36 -1.17
N MET A 27 14.77 8.61 -1.61
CA MET A 27 14.38 9.05 -2.95
C MET A 27 15.01 8.21 -4.07
N ASN A 28 16.21 7.66 -3.86
CA ASN A 28 16.84 6.76 -4.82
C ASN A 28 16.04 5.47 -5.00
N ASP A 29 15.52 4.89 -3.90
CA ASP A 29 14.68 3.68 -3.96
C ASP A 29 13.35 3.98 -4.67
N ILE A 30 12.74 5.14 -4.39
CA ILE A 30 11.55 5.61 -5.12
C ILE A 30 11.84 5.74 -6.62
N ASN A 31 12.93 6.42 -6.99
CA ASN A 31 13.28 6.65 -8.39
C ASN A 31 13.55 5.34 -9.15
N LEU A 32 14.23 4.38 -8.50
CA LEU A 32 14.48 3.05 -9.08
C LEU A 32 13.15 2.28 -9.28
N ALA A 33 12.25 2.31 -8.31
CA ALA A 33 10.93 1.70 -8.40
C ALA A 33 10.08 2.32 -9.51
N VAL A 34 9.98 3.64 -9.55
CA VAL A 34 9.26 4.37 -10.60
C VAL A 34 9.82 4.04 -11.98
N ARG A 35 11.15 4.00 -12.14
CA ARG A 35 11.78 3.62 -13.41
C ARG A 35 11.42 2.20 -13.83
N ALA A 36 11.45 1.23 -12.92
CA ALA A 36 11.11 -0.16 -13.22
C ALA A 36 9.62 -0.32 -13.57
N ILE A 37 8.73 0.35 -12.84
CA ILE A 37 7.29 0.36 -13.12
C ILE A 37 7.01 1.01 -14.48
N ASN A 38 7.64 2.14 -14.78
CA ASN A 38 7.49 2.84 -16.06
C ASN A 38 8.02 2.02 -17.24
N PHE A 39 9.11 1.26 -17.06
CA PHE A 39 9.61 0.35 -18.07
C PHE A 39 8.58 -0.73 -18.41
N GLU A 40 7.93 -1.34 -17.40
CA GLU A 40 6.85 -2.30 -17.64
C GLU A 40 5.61 -1.62 -18.25
N LEU A 41 5.23 -0.43 -17.78
CA LEU A 41 4.13 0.35 -18.35
C LEU A 41 4.33 0.64 -19.84
N GLY A 42 5.56 0.93 -20.25
CA GLY A 42 5.93 1.20 -21.64
C GLY A 42 5.73 0.01 -22.59
N LYS A 43 5.56 -1.21 -22.07
CA LYS A 43 5.21 -2.40 -22.86
C LYS A 43 3.72 -2.45 -23.23
N GLY A 44 2.92 -1.57 -22.65
CA GLY A 44 1.47 -1.53 -22.83
C GLY A 44 0.71 -2.38 -21.82
N ILE A 45 -0.59 -2.08 -21.68
CA ILE A 45 -1.52 -2.78 -20.79
C ILE A 45 -2.79 -3.04 -21.58
N SER A 46 -3.35 -4.25 -21.45
CA SER A 46 -4.63 -4.58 -22.09
C SER A 46 -5.78 -3.80 -21.43
N LYS A 47 -6.85 -3.52 -22.19
CA LYS A 47 -8.05 -2.87 -21.64
C LYS A 47 -8.69 -3.71 -20.52
N GLU A 48 -8.63 -5.04 -20.65
CA GLU A 48 -9.15 -5.97 -19.65
C GLU A 48 -8.36 -5.87 -18.33
N ASP A 49 -7.03 -5.80 -18.41
CA ASP A 49 -6.19 -5.66 -17.21
C ASP A 49 -6.38 -4.29 -16.55
N ILE A 50 -6.57 -3.22 -17.33
CA ILE A 50 -6.92 -1.90 -16.79
C ILE A 50 -8.20 -1.99 -15.96
N GLU A 51 -9.23 -2.66 -16.46
CA GLU A 51 -10.50 -2.78 -15.76
C GLU A 51 -10.38 -3.65 -14.50
N LYS A 52 -9.65 -4.77 -14.57
CA LYS A 52 -9.35 -5.59 -13.39
C LYS A 52 -8.55 -4.82 -12.34
N MET A 53 -7.57 -4.02 -12.73
CA MET A 53 -6.78 -3.20 -11.81
C MET A 53 -7.60 -2.08 -11.17
N ARG A 54 -8.56 -1.49 -11.90
CA ARG A 54 -9.45 -0.45 -11.33
C ARG A 54 -10.25 -0.93 -10.13
N ILE A 55 -10.64 -2.21 -10.14
CA ILE A 55 -11.34 -2.87 -9.04
C ILE A 55 -10.39 -3.69 -8.14
N ASN A 56 -9.08 -3.44 -8.19
CA ASN A 56 -8.04 -4.17 -7.46
C ASN A 56 -8.11 -5.70 -7.55
N ALA A 57 -8.72 -6.26 -8.60
CA ALA A 57 -8.79 -7.71 -8.80
C ALA A 57 -7.43 -8.31 -9.18
N ILE A 58 -6.53 -7.49 -9.76
CA ILE A 58 -5.14 -7.85 -10.04
C ILE A 58 -4.20 -6.71 -9.66
N SER A 59 -2.95 -7.05 -9.37
CA SER A 59 -1.85 -6.09 -9.25
C SER A 59 -1.26 -5.77 -10.63
N PHE A 60 -0.74 -4.55 -10.81
CA PHE A 60 0.11 -4.26 -11.96
C PHE A 60 1.44 -5.02 -11.89
N GLY A 61 1.98 -5.38 -13.05
CA GLY A 61 3.32 -5.94 -13.21
C GLY A 61 3.37 -7.47 -13.08
N ALA A 62 4.22 -8.07 -13.91
CA ALA A 62 4.51 -9.49 -13.80
C ALA A 62 5.14 -9.83 -12.44
N GLU A 63 5.07 -11.10 -12.05
CA GLU A 63 5.58 -11.59 -10.77
C GLU A 63 7.06 -11.20 -10.54
N GLN A 64 7.87 -11.19 -11.60
CA GLN A 64 9.29 -10.81 -11.52
C GLN A 64 9.48 -9.37 -11.07
N LEU A 65 8.65 -8.42 -11.53
CA LEU A 65 8.72 -7.04 -11.07
C LEU A 65 8.33 -6.95 -9.59
N ARG A 66 7.21 -7.58 -9.22
CA ARG A 66 6.65 -7.50 -7.85
C ARG A 66 7.55 -8.15 -6.80
N ARG A 67 8.39 -9.11 -7.21
CA ARG A 67 9.40 -9.78 -6.38
C ARG A 67 10.80 -9.16 -6.50
N SER A 68 10.97 -8.15 -7.35
CA SER A 68 12.29 -7.57 -7.57
C SER A 68 12.75 -6.79 -6.33
N LYS A 69 14.06 -6.82 -6.06
CA LYS A 69 14.66 -6.01 -4.99
C LYS A 69 14.33 -4.53 -5.14
N THR A 70 14.21 -4.03 -6.37
CA THR A 70 13.80 -2.66 -6.66
C THR A 70 12.45 -2.30 -6.03
N ILE A 71 11.51 -3.25 -5.96
CA ILE A 71 10.19 -3.04 -5.35
C ILE A 71 10.21 -3.38 -3.86
N THR A 72 10.77 -4.54 -3.47
CA THR A 72 10.73 -4.97 -2.06
C THR A 72 11.61 -4.11 -1.14
N ASN A 73 12.69 -3.52 -1.67
CA ASN A 73 13.54 -2.60 -0.91
C ASN A 73 12.82 -1.31 -0.48
N LEU A 74 11.72 -0.92 -1.14
CA LEU A 74 10.88 0.19 -0.69
C LEU A 74 10.37 0.00 0.75
N LEU A 75 10.18 -1.26 1.18
CA LEU A 75 9.89 -1.59 2.57
C LEU A 75 11.17 -1.91 3.35
N HIS A 76 12.03 -2.78 2.81
CA HIS A 76 13.19 -3.32 3.54
C HIS A 76 14.25 -2.29 3.91
N ASN A 77 14.38 -1.21 3.14
CA ASN A 77 15.35 -0.14 3.42
C ASN A 77 14.80 0.93 4.38
N THR A 78 13.62 0.73 4.96
CA THR A 78 12.96 1.71 5.82
C THR A 78 12.97 1.29 7.28
N CYS A 79 12.73 2.23 8.18
CA CYS A 79 12.50 1.91 9.59
C CYS A 79 11.12 1.31 9.87
N VAL A 80 10.25 1.17 8.86
CA VAL A 80 8.88 0.64 9.04
C VAL A 80 8.93 -0.79 9.55
N ILE A 81 9.87 -1.62 9.10
CA ILE A 81 10.00 -3.00 9.60
C ILE A 81 10.18 -3.02 11.12
N LYS A 82 11.02 -2.14 11.67
CA LYS A 82 11.25 -2.07 13.12
C LYS A 82 9.98 -1.64 13.87
N LEU A 83 9.16 -0.78 13.27
CA LEU A 83 7.86 -0.41 13.83
C LEU A 83 6.91 -1.62 13.85
N VAL A 84 6.84 -2.39 12.76
CA VAL A 84 6.03 -3.60 12.70
C VAL A 84 6.50 -4.64 13.72
N GLU A 85 7.83 -4.83 13.84
CA GLU A 85 8.47 -5.67 14.87
C GLU A 85 8.07 -5.29 16.29
N GLN A 86 7.97 -4.00 16.60
CA GLN A 86 7.52 -3.56 17.92
C GLN A 86 6.01 -3.77 18.15
N LEU A 87 5.19 -3.70 17.10
CA LEU A 87 3.75 -3.89 17.20
C LEU A 87 3.35 -5.36 17.36
N TYR A 88 3.97 -6.24 16.58
CA TYR A 88 3.61 -7.65 16.51
C TYR A 88 4.54 -8.57 17.31
N GLY A 89 5.75 -8.10 17.63
CA GLY A 89 6.86 -8.94 18.08
C GLY A 89 7.58 -9.58 16.90
N SER A 90 8.92 -9.55 16.91
CA SER A 90 9.75 -9.98 15.77
C SER A 90 9.50 -11.42 15.31
N GLU A 91 9.14 -12.32 16.22
CA GLU A 91 8.86 -13.74 15.92
C GLU A 91 7.48 -13.98 15.30
N ASN A 92 6.60 -12.96 15.28
CA ASN A 92 5.21 -13.09 14.82
C ASN A 92 4.96 -12.43 13.46
N ILE A 93 6.02 -11.99 12.77
CA ILE A 93 5.89 -11.24 11.52
C ILE A 93 6.32 -12.11 10.34
N HIS A 94 5.42 -12.19 9.37
CA HIS A 94 5.73 -12.70 8.05
C HIS A 94 5.77 -11.50 7.10
N LEU A 95 6.98 -11.02 6.79
CA LEU A 95 7.15 -9.93 5.83
C LEU A 95 6.73 -10.38 4.43
N PRO A 96 6.19 -9.48 3.60
CA PRO A 96 5.80 -9.82 2.24
C PRO A 96 7.04 -10.07 1.37
N GLU A 97 7.47 -11.33 1.28
CA GLU A 97 8.59 -11.72 0.41
C GLU A 97 8.17 -11.79 -1.07
N TYR A 98 6.90 -12.10 -1.34
CA TYR A 98 6.45 -12.48 -2.70
C TYR A 98 5.17 -11.79 -3.20
N TYR A 99 4.43 -11.12 -2.31
CA TYR A 99 3.11 -10.56 -2.62
C TYR A 99 3.06 -9.05 -2.38
N VAL A 100 3.87 -8.31 -3.14
CA VAL A 100 3.72 -6.86 -3.23
C VAL A 100 2.66 -6.53 -4.28
N GLN A 101 1.72 -5.67 -3.92
CA GLN A 101 0.77 -5.10 -4.87
C GLN A 101 1.32 -3.77 -5.40
N ILE A 102 1.33 -3.61 -6.72
CA ILE A 102 1.55 -2.34 -7.40
C ILE A 102 0.18 -1.84 -7.83
N ALA A 103 -0.37 -0.90 -7.06
CA ALA A 103 -1.69 -0.32 -7.30
C ALA A 103 -1.55 0.92 -8.18
N LEU A 104 -1.89 0.79 -9.47
CA LEU A 104 -1.93 1.93 -10.39
C LEU A 104 -3.30 2.61 -10.36
N ARG A 105 -3.29 3.95 -10.38
CA ARG A 105 -4.50 4.72 -10.66
C ARG A 105 -4.45 5.25 -12.09
N PHE A 106 -5.37 4.79 -12.91
CA PHE A 106 -5.53 5.29 -14.26
C PHE A 106 -6.39 6.56 -14.26
N PRO A 107 -6.10 7.53 -15.14
CA PRO A 107 -6.99 8.64 -15.40
C PRO A 107 -8.41 8.18 -15.72
N GLN A 108 -9.39 8.95 -15.27
CA GLN A 108 -10.80 8.69 -15.49
C GLN A 108 -11.40 9.81 -16.33
N ASP A 109 -12.40 9.46 -17.11
CA ASP A 109 -13.18 10.44 -17.84
C ASP A 109 -14.00 11.26 -16.84
N VAL A 110 -13.92 12.59 -16.94
CA VAL A 110 -14.48 13.51 -15.95
C VAL A 110 -16.01 13.55 -16.03
N ASP A 111 -16.56 13.20 -17.18
CA ASP A 111 -18.00 13.24 -17.47
C ASP A 111 -18.70 11.89 -17.23
N ASN A 112 -17.95 10.87 -16.81
CA ASN A 112 -18.47 9.52 -16.65
C ASN A 112 -18.46 9.07 -15.18
N ASP A 113 -19.50 9.47 -14.46
CA ASP A 113 -19.75 9.11 -13.05
C ASP A 113 -20.05 7.61 -12.84
N THR A 114 -20.10 6.79 -13.90
CA THR A 114 -20.38 5.36 -13.77
C THR A 114 -19.18 4.54 -13.31
N VAL A 115 -18.06 5.16 -12.92
CA VAL A 115 -16.92 4.38 -12.45
C VAL A 115 -17.27 3.72 -11.12
N SER A 116 -17.39 2.39 -11.16
CA SER A 116 -17.50 1.55 -9.99
C SER A 116 -16.24 1.71 -9.13
N TYR A 117 -16.33 2.52 -8.09
CA TYR A 117 -15.36 2.48 -7.01
C TYR A 117 -15.55 1.17 -6.26
N LEU A 118 -14.45 0.56 -5.83
CA LEU A 118 -14.57 -0.50 -4.83
C LEU A 118 -15.34 0.05 -3.63
N PRO A 119 -16.30 -0.71 -3.10
CA PRO A 119 -16.93 -0.32 -1.86
C PRO A 119 -15.86 -0.19 -0.77
N TRP A 120 -16.12 0.70 0.18
CA TRP A 120 -15.33 0.78 1.41
C TRP A 120 -15.27 -0.60 2.05
N HIS A 121 -14.06 -1.05 2.38
CA HIS A 121 -13.82 -2.39 2.92
C HIS A 121 -12.70 -2.35 3.95
N LEU A 122 -12.64 -3.42 4.75
CA LEU A 122 -11.50 -3.75 5.58
C LEU A 122 -10.71 -4.85 4.89
N ASP A 123 -9.40 -4.66 4.76
CA ASP A 123 -8.50 -5.70 4.30
C ASP A 123 -8.49 -6.89 5.27
N ASN A 124 -8.18 -8.09 4.76
CA ASN A 124 -8.10 -9.33 5.53
C ASN A 124 -9.40 -9.79 6.23
N VAL A 125 -10.52 -9.12 5.96
CA VAL A 125 -11.87 -9.56 6.35
C VAL A 125 -12.53 -10.30 5.20
N GLN A 126 -13.03 -11.51 5.47
CA GLN A 126 -13.74 -12.33 4.50
C GLN A 126 -15.06 -12.85 5.10
N PRO A 127 -15.98 -13.41 4.28
CA PRO A 127 -17.14 -14.13 4.81
C PRO A 127 -16.66 -15.21 5.79
N GLY A 128 -17.16 -15.16 7.04
CA GLY A 128 -16.72 -16.05 8.12
C GLY A 128 -15.67 -15.48 9.08
N GLY A 129 -15.21 -14.24 8.89
CA GLY A 129 -14.38 -13.52 9.86
C GLY A 129 -13.02 -13.05 9.32
N MET A 130 -12.13 -12.68 10.23
CA MET A 130 -10.75 -12.27 9.89
C MET A 130 -9.87 -13.49 9.60
N LYS A 131 -9.13 -13.45 8.49
CA LYS A 131 -8.12 -14.48 8.17
C LYS A 131 -6.91 -14.47 9.09
N GLY A 132 -6.62 -13.31 9.67
CA GLY A 132 -5.50 -13.07 10.55
C GLY A 132 -5.38 -11.58 10.85
N PHE A 133 -4.51 -11.24 11.81
CA PHE A 133 -4.19 -9.86 12.11
C PHE A 133 -3.03 -9.42 11.21
N GLY A 134 -3.32 -8.54 10.25
CA GLY A 134 -2.35 -8.07 9.26
C GLY A 134 -2.30 -6.55 9.19
N LEU A 135 -1.12 -6.02 8.85
CA LEU A 135 -0.90 -4.59 8.64
C LEU A 135 -0.59 -4.34 7.16
N THR A 136 -1.36 -3.47 6.52
CA THR A 136 -1.07 -2.99 5.17
C THR A 136 -0.14 -1.78 5.25
N VAL A 137 0.99 -1.82 4.53
CA VAL A 137 1.91 -0.69 4.39
C VAL A 137 1.76 -0.09 2.99
N GLY A 138 1.09 1.07 2.91
CA GLY A 138 0.96 1.83 1.68
C GLY A 138 2.17 2.70 1.40
N ILE A 139 2.81 2.53 0.24
CA ILE A 139 3.97 3.31 -0.19
C ILE A 139 3.59 4.16 -1.39
N PHE A 140 3.65 5.48 -1.23
CA PHE A 140 3.36 6.43 -2.29
C PHE A 140 4.64 6.70 -3.08
N LEU A 141 4.59 6.42 -4.39
CA LEU A 141 5.71 6.66 -5.30
C LEU A 141 5.64 8.02 -6.02
N ASN A 142 4.50 8.71 -5.89
CA ASN A 142 4.28 10.03 -6.43
C ASN A 142 3.47 10.86 -5.42
N ASP A 143 3.64 12.17 -5.47
CA ASP A 143 2.84 13.11 -4.69
C ASP A 143 1.37 13.06 -5.13
N THR A 144 0.48 13.20 -4.15
CA THR A 144 -0.97 13.31 -4.36
C THR A 144 -1.46 14.69 -3.90
N PRO A 145 -1.27 15.74 -4.72
CA PRO A 145 -1.31 17.13 -4.25
C PRO A 145 -2.73 17.66 -3.98
N LYS A 146 -3.77 16.99 -4.48
CA LYS A 146 -5.16 17.44 -4.38
C LYS A 146 -6.08 16.26 -4.03
N PRO A 147 -7.27 16.52 -3.45
CA PRO A 147 -8.33 15.51 -3.36
C PRO A 147 -8.55 14.82 -4.71
N ASN A 148 -8.90 13.53 -4.67
CA ASN A 148 -9.15 12.70 -5.87
C ASN A 148 -7.96 12.50 -6.82
N SER A 149 -6.72 12.79 -6.40
CA SER A 149 -5.50 12.51 -7.20
C SER A 149 -5.02 11.05 -7.08
N GLY A 150 -5.92 10.11 -6.75
CA GLY A 150 -5.56 8.73 -6.39
C GLY A 150 -5.16 8.55 -4.93
N ASN A 151 -5.63 9.43 -4.04
CA ASN A 151 -5.30 9.41 -2.62
C ASN A 151 -5.85 8.15 -1.94
N PHE A 152 -5.07 7.57 -1.04
CA PHE A 152 -5.57 6.51 -0.15
C PHE A 152 -6.43 7.14 0.93
N THR A 153 -7.69 6.70 1.02
CA THR A 153 -8.66 7.23 1.99
C THR A 153 -8.89 6.19 3.07
N VAL A 154 -8.77 6.63 4.32
CA VAL A 154 -8.97 5.80 5.52
C VAL A 154 -9.97 6.46 6.44
N PHE A 155 -10.68 5.65 7.21
CA PHE A 155 -11.60 6.11 8.24
C PHE A 155 -10.95 5.82 9.59
N PRO A 156 -10.64 6.86 10.40
CA PRO A 156 -10.12 6.64 11.74
C PRO A 156 -11.08 5.79 12.60
N ASP A 157 -10.53 5.04 13.54
CA ASP A 157 -11.24 4.24 14.56
C ASP A 157 -12.08 3.05 14.02
N THR A 158 -12.10 2.79 12.71
CA THR A 158 -12.93 1.70 12.14
C THR A 158 -12.32 0.31 12.29
N ASN A 159 -11.06 0.20 12.70
CA ASN A 159 -10.38 -1.08 12.95
C ASN A 159 -10.86 -1.79 14.22
N MET A 160 -11.60 -1.09 15.09
CA MET A 160 -12.06 -1.60 16.40
C MET A 160 -13.54 -2.01 16.43
N GLY A 161 -14.28 -1.83 15.33
CA GLY A 161 -15.67 -2.30 15.17
C GLY A 161 -16.65 -1.83 16.26
N LYS A 162 -16.60 -0.54 16.65
CA LYS A 162 -17.56 0.05 17.59
C LYS A 162 -18.89 0.40 16.93
#